data_AF-A0A2W6YWU9-F1
#
_entry.id   AF-A0A2W6YWU9-F1
#
_cell.length_a   1.000
_cell.length_b   1.000
_cell.length_c   1.000
_cell.angle_alpha   90.00
_cell.angle_beta   90.00
_cell.angle_gamma   90.00
#
_symmetry.space_group_name_H-M   'P 1'
#
loop_
_entity.id
_entity.type
_entity.pdbx_description
1 polymer ?
#
loop_
_entity_poly.entity_id
_entity_poly.type
_entity_poly.pdbx_seq_one_letter_code
_entity_poly.pdbx_strand_id
1 'polypeptide(L)' 'MLISRTKETPVQLVAAPQGYWLYTEAEAQKGTTPAFELRPKLGFYCRGHQVVGFSLQPLTIQAAAHAEATQLAK' A
#
# COMPACT_ATOMS: atom_id res chain seq x y z
N MET A 1 6.04 -26.43 -2.50
CA MET A 1 5.10 -25.30 -2.62
C MET A 1 5.80 -24.22 -3.42
N LEU A 2 5.40 -24.00 -4.68
CA LEU A 2 6.00 -22.99 -5.56
C LEU A 2 5.30 -21.66 -5.30
N ILE A 3 5.98 -20.71 -4.65
CA ILE A 3 5.42 -19.37 -4.42
C ILE A 3 5.72 -18.56 -5.68
N SER A 4 4.69 -18.34 -6.51
CA SER A 4 4.79 -17.44 -7.65
C SER A 4 5.12 -16.03 -7.14
N ARG A 5 6.29 -15.51 -7.52
CA ARG A 5 6.73 -14.16 -7.15
C ARG A 5 6.02 -13.04 -7.94
N THR A 6 5.19 -13.39 -8.91
CA THR A 6 4.48 -12.45 -9.79
C THR A 6 3.00 -12.31 -9.47
N LYS A 7 2.48 -13.05 -8.48
CA LYS A 7 1.07 -12.94 -8.11
C LYS A 7 0.85 -11.73 -7.21
N GLU A 8 0.48 -10.61 -7.82
CA GLU A 8 0.04 -9.41 -7.11
C GLU A 8 -1.32 -9.70 -6.46
N THR A 9 -1.43 -9.41 -5.16
CA THR A 9 -2.69 -9.58 -4.42
C THR A 9 -3.38 -8.22 -4.36
N PRO A 10 -4.62 -8.08 -4.85
CA PRO A 10 -5.34 -6.82 -4.78
C PRO A 10 -5.62 -6.46 -3.33
N VAL A 11 -5.32 -5.22 -2.96
CA VAL A 11 -5.53 -4.68 -1.62
C VAL A 11 -6.16 -3.30 -1.68
N GLN A 12 -6.98 -2.98 -0.69
CA GLN A 12 -7.54 -1.66 -0.45
C GLN A 12 -6.78 -1.00 0.71
N LEU A 13 -6.33 0.25 0.49
CA LEU A 13 -5.80 1.09 1.56
C LEU A 13 -6.92 1.91 2.19
N VAL A 14 -7.00 1.89 3.52
CA VAL A 14 -7.95 2.69 4.31
C VAL A 14 -7.17 3.49 5.35
N ALA A 15 -7.54 4.75 5.58
CA ALA A 15 -6.90 5.59 6.58
C ALA A 15 -7.11 5.03 8.00
N ALA A 16 -6.06 5.08 8.81
CA ALA A 16 -6.06 4.59 10.19
C ALA A 16 -5.27 5.55 11.10
N PRO A 17 -5.43 5.45 12.43
CA PRO A 17 -4.82 6.41 13.37
C PRO A 17 -3.30 6.55 13.25
N GLN A 18 -2.59 5.50 12.84
CA GLN A 18 -1.13 5.45 12.75
C GLN A 18 -0.60 5.34 11.31
N GLY A 19 -1.47 5.50 10.31
CA GLY A 19 -1.12 5.32 8.90
C GLY A 19 -2.27 4.76 8.10
N TYR A 20 -2.05 3.59 7.49
CA TYR A 20 -3.02 2.94 6.62
C TYR A 20 -3.21 1.47 6.98
N TRP A 21 -4.43 1.02 6.85
CA TRP A 21 -4.82 -0.38 6.93
C TRP A 21 -4.88 -0.98 5.53
N LEU A 22 -4.36 -2.20 5.38
CA LEU A 22 -4.29 -2.92 4.12
C LEU A 22 -5.26 -4.08 4.14
N TYR A 23 -6.39 -3.91 3.48
CA TYR A 23 -7.40 -4.96 3.36
C TYR A 23 -7.17 -5.75 2.08
N THR A 24 -7.05 -7.05 2.18
CA THR A 24 -7.32 -7.92 1.02
C THR A 24 -8.80 -7.83 0.66
N GLU A 25 -9.12 -8.16 -0.59
CA GLU A 25 -10.52 -8.21 -1.06
C GLU A 25 -11.41 -9.07 -0.14
N ALA A 26 -10.91 -10.23 0.30
CA ALA A 26 -11.64 -11.11 1.20
C ALA A 26 -11.87 -10.48 2.59
N GLU A 27 -10.91 -9.73 3.12
CA GLU A 27 -11.06 -9.04 4.41
C GLU A 27 -12.04 -7.87 4.31
N ALA A 28 -11.99 -7.11 3.21
CA ALA A 28 -12.91 -6.02 2.94
C ALA A 28 -14.37 -6.51 2.86
N GLN A 29 -14.60 -7.62 2.14
CA GLN A 29 -15.94 -8.22 2.01
C GLN A 29 -16.48 -8.79 3.33
N LYS A 30 -15.60 -9.31 4.19
CA LYS A 30 -16.00 -9.93 5.47
C LYS A 30 -16.09 -8.93 6.63
N GLY A 31 -15.63 -7.69 6.44
CA GLY A 31 -15.57 -6.68 7.52
C GLY A 31 -14.60 -7.08 8.64
N THR A 32 -13.62 -7.92 8.35
CA THR A 32 -12.63 -8.38 9.34
C THR A 32 -11.51 -7.37 9.50
N THR A 33 -10.92 -7.28 10.70
CA THR A 33 -9.72 -6.47 10.93
C THR A 33 -8.58 -6.94 10.01
N PRO A 34 -7.93 -6.04 9.27
CA PRO A 34 -6.87 -6.39 8.35
C PRO A 34 -5.64 -6.83 9.13
N ALA A 35 -4.94 -7.84 8.60
CA ALA A 35 -3.72 -8.32 9.20
C ALA A 35 -2.56 -7.32 9.06
N PHE A 36 -2.58 -6.47 8.04
CA PHE A 36 -1.47 -5.61 7.67
C PHE A 36 -1.78 -4.12 7.85
N GLU A 37 -0.75 -3.38 8.25
CA GLU A 37 -0.76 -1.92 8.34
C GLU A 37 0.52 -1.35 7.73
N LEU A 38 0.36 -0.20 7.07
CA LEU A 38 1.46 0.61 6.57
C LEU A 38 1.55 1.88 7.40
N ARG A 39 2.68 2.06 8.08
CA ARG A 39 2.96 3.24 8.87
C ARG A 39 3.96 4.13 8.12
N PRO A 40 3.60 5.37 7.76
CA PRO A 40 4.52 6.29 7.09
C PRO A 40 5.84 6.40 7.85
N LYS A 41 6.97 6.34 7.15
CA LYS A 41 8.34 6.39 7.69
C LYS A 41 8.77 5.20 8.56
N LEU A 42 7.85 4.37 9.05
CA LEU A 42 8.13 3.21 9.89
C LEU A 42 8.05 1.88 9.12
N GLY A 43 7.31 1.85 8.02
CA GLY A 43 7.20 0.71 7.11
C GLY A 43 5.98 -0.16 7.36
N PHE A 44 6.08 -1.44 7.03
CA PHE A 44 4.98 -2.41 7.07
C PHE A 44 4.98 -3.19 8.37
N TYR A 45 3.78 -3.45 8.88
CA TYR A 45 3.57 -4.30 10.04
C TYR A 45 2.47 -5.31 9.75
N CYS A 46 2.60 -6.49 10.35
CA CYS A 46 1.59 -7.53 10.38
C CYS A 46 1.24 -7.80 11.84
N ARG A 47 -0.02 -7.54 12.23
CA ARG A 47 -0.51 -7.71 13.61
C ARG A 47 0.44 -7.10 14.66
N GLY A 48 0.87 -5.85 14.42
CA GLY A 48 1.77 -5.11 15.31
C GLY A 48 3.25 -5.48 15.24
N HIS A 49 3.64 -6.49 14.47
CA HIS A 49 5.04 -6.87 14.28
C HIS A 49 5.58 -6.26 12.99
N GLN A 50 6.71 -5.54 13.08
CA GLN A 50 7.34 -4.95 11.90
C GLN A 50 7.83 -6.04 10.95
N VAL A 51 7.43 -5.94 9.69
CA VAL A 51 7.84 -6.87 8.64
C VAL A 51 8.99 -6.23 7.87
N VAL A 52 10.18 -6.82 8.00
CA VAL A 52 11.42 -6.38 7.32
C VAL A 52 11.91 -7.45 6.34
N GLY A 53 12.64 -7.06 5.30
CA GLY A 53 13.28 -8.00 4.36
C GLY A 53 12.44 -8.41 3.14
N PHE A 54 11.28 -7.80 2.90
CA PHE A 54 10.54 -7.94 1.65
C PHE A 54 10.69 -6.67 0.81
N SER A 55 11.30 -6.81 -0.38
CA SER A 55 11.37 -5.72 -1.36
C SER A 55 10.01 -5.56 -2.03
N LEU A 56 9.27 -4.55 -1.61
CA LEU A 56 8.07 -4.12 -2.32
C LEU A 56 8.53 -3.19 -3.45
N GLN A 57 8.40 -3.66 -4.69
CA GLN A 57 8.67 -2.81 -5.85
C GLN A 57 7.45 -1.90 -6.09
N PRO A 58 7.65 -0.57 -6.18
CA PRO A 58 6.56 0.33 -6.52
C PRO A 58 6.05 0.02 -7.93
N LEU A 59 4.74 -0.03 -8.11
CA LEU A 59 4.12 -0.03 -9.44
C LEU A 59 4.55 1.26 -10.14
N THR A 60 5.19 1.12 -11.30
CA THR A 60 5.53 2.25 -12.16
C THR A 60 4.22 2.95 -12.55
N ILE A 61 3.91 4.05 -11.88
CA ILE A 61 2.87 4.97 -12.34
C ILE A 61 3.43 5.56 -13.63
N GLN A 62 3.03 4.98 -14.75
CA GLN A 62 3.19 5.62 -16.05
C GLN A 62 2.56 7.01 -15.88
N ALA A 63 3.38 8.05 -16.02
CA ALA A 63 3.04 9.44 -15.76
C ALA A 63 1.74 9.81 -16.48
N ALA A 64 0.61 9.66 -15.79
CA ALA A 64 -0.66 10.16 -16.24
C ALA A 64 -0.63 11.66 -15.99
N ALA A 65 -0.50 12.38 -17.10
CA ALA A 65 -0.46 13.83 -17.18
C ALA A 65 -1.64 14.49 -16.44
N HIS A 66 -1.31 15.43 -15.57
CA HIS A 66 -2.10 16.63 -15.24
C HIS A 66 -1.09 17.58 -14.53
N ALA A 67 -0.42 18.49 -15.24
CA ALA A 67 -0.94 19.80 -15.66
C ALA A 67 -1.64 20.53 -14.50
N GLU A 68 -0.88 21.33 -13.76
CA GLU A 68 -1.38 22.65 -13.37
C GLU A 68 -0.26 23.69 -13.35
N ALA A 69 -0.60 24.82 -13.95
CA ALA A 69 0.24 25.93 -14.31
C ALA A 69 0.78 26.65 -13.08
N THR A 70 2.11 26.77 -12.96
CA THR A 70 2.74 27.89 -12.26
C THR A 70 4.14 28.06 -12.85
N GLN A 71 4.28 28.98 -13.80
CA GLN A 71 5.42 29.89 -13.92
C GLN A 71 5.17 30.84 -15.10
N LEU A 72 4.38 31.87 -14.80
CA LEU A 72 4.44 33.16 -15.46
C LEU A 72 5.06 34.12 -14.44
N ALA A 73 5.94 35.01 -14.90
CA ALA A 73 6.83 35.95 -14.19
C ALA A 73 8.15 35.31 -13.68
N LYS A 74 9.33 35.69 -14.18
CA LYS A 74 9.84 37.02 -14.53
C LYS A 74 10.84 36.94 -15.69
#